data_AF-A0AA40FW59-F1
#
_entry.id   AF-A0AA40FW59-F1
#
_cell.length_a   1.000
_cell.length_b   1.000
_cell.length_c   1.000
_cell.angle_alpha   90.00
_cell.angle_beta   90.00
_cell.angle_gamma   90.00
#
_symmetry.space_group_name_H-M   'P 1'
#
loop_
_entity.id
_entity.type
_entity.pdbx_description
1 polymer ?
#
loop_
_entity_poly.entity_id
_entity_poly.type
_entity_poly.pdbx_seq_one_letter_code
_entity_poly.pdbx_strand_id
1 'polypeptide(L)'
;MCVPTGLGEDNARFILFFGVLAVYMLAGAAIFQQLEADLEVRQTAEFWRVYHTFQRYHLQGGPIALQKLNELLYAYGNASSSGVINKSRRWDFLGSFHFVGTIVSTIGYGNTTPQTRAGKVVAVLYGFLGCSGSTIV
;
A
#
# COMPACT_ATOMS: atom_id res chain seq x y z
N MET A 1 55.39 1.23 6.23
CA MET A 1 54.36 2.28 6.24
C MET A 1 53.09 1.69 5.66
N CYS A 2 52.11 1.38 6.50
CA CYS A 2 50.82 0.84 6.06
C CYS A 2 49.92 2.03 5.69
N VAL A 3 49.55 2.13 4.42
CA VAL A 3 48.56 3.10 3.96
C VAL A 3 47.17 2.55 4.31
N PRO A 4 46.30 3.31 5.00
CA PRO A 4 44.92 2.90 5.20
C PRO A 4 44.13 3.22 3.93
N THR A 5 44.28 2.41 2.88
CA THR A 5 43.50 2.45 1.63
C THR A 5 42.20 1.64 1.71
N GLY A 6 41.75 1.25 2.91
CA GLY A 6 40.52 0.46 3.08
C GLY A 6 39.23 1.28 3.18
N LEU A 7 39.29 2.51 3.70
CA LEU A 7 38.08 3.26 4.07
C LEU A 7 37.22 3.67 2.86
N GLY A 8 37.84 3.91 1.69
CA GLY A 8 37.14 4.35 0.48
C GLY A 8 36.39 3.23 -0.25
N GLU A 9 36.97 2.03 -0.33
CA GLU A 9 36.34 0.86 -0.96
C GLU A 9 35.16 0.33 -0.15
N ASP A 10 35.31 0.29 1.18
CA ASP A 10 34.23 -0.11 2.08
C ASP A 10 33.07 0.90 2.01
N ASN A 11 33.37 2.20 2.07
CA ASN A 11 32.35 3.25 1.94
C ASN A 11 31.66 3.23 0.57
N ALA A 12 32.40 3.00 -0.52
CA ALA A 12 31.84 2.86 -1.86
C ALA A 12 30.91 1.65 -1.96
N ARG A 13 31.28 0.52 -1.34
CA ARG A 13 30.45 -0.68 -1.29
C ARG A 13 29.14 -0.43 -0.54
N PHE A 14 29.18 0.24 0.61
CA PHE A 14 27.96 0.62 1.35
C PHE A 14 27.07 1.59 0.57
N ILE A 15 27.66 2.58 -0.11
CA ILE A 15 26.92 3.53 -0.96
C ILE A 15 26.26 2.80 -2.13
N LEU A 16 26.98 1.87 -2.78
CA LEU A 16 26.44 1.05 -3.87
C LEU A 16 25.27 0.20 -3.38
N PHE A 17 25.39 -0.44 -2.21
CA PHE A 17 24.28 -1.21 -1.64
C PHE A 17 23.06 -0.35 -1.33
N PHE A 18 23.27 0.81 -0.71
CA PHE A 18 22.17 1.72 -0.40
C PHE A 18 21.50 2.24 -1.68
N GLY A 19 22.30 2.49 -2.72
CA GLY A 19 21.81 2.86 -4.05
C GLY A 19 20.97 1.77 -4.70
N VAL A 20 21.46 0.53 -4.76
CA VAL A 20 20.71 -0.61 -5.31
C VAL A 20 19.42 -0.85 -4.53
N LEU A 21 19.49 -0.79 -3.20
CA LEU A 21 18.33 -0.95 -2.33
C LEU A 21 17.30 0.15 -2.56
N ALA A 22 17.73 1.41 -2.69
CA ALA A 22 16.85 2.53 -2.99
C ALA A 22 16.15 2.34 -4.34
N VAL A 23 16.89 1.93 -5.39
CA VAL A 23 16.30 1.64 -6.71
C VAL A 23 15.29 0.49 -6.62
N TYR A 24 15.63 -0.58 -5.88
CA TYR A 24 14.72 -1.70 -5.63
C TYR A 24 13.42 -1.25 -4.95
N MET A 25 13.52 -0.42 -3.90
CA MET A 25 12.34 0.13 -3.21
C MET A 25 11.50 1.05 -4.10
N LEU A 26 12.13 1.91 -4.90
CA LEU A 26 11.44 2.82 -5.82
C LEU A 26 10.69 2.03 -6.91
N ALA A 27 11.32 1.00 -7.48
CA ALA A 27 10.69 0.12 -8.44
C ALA A 27 9.49 -0.63 -7.83
N GLY A 28 9.67 -1.20 -6.63
CA GLY A 28 8.58 -1.83 -5.89
C GLY A 28 7.42 -0.87 -5.65
N ALA A 29 7.71 0.34 -5.17
CA ALA A 29 6.69 1.35 -4.87
C ALA A 29 5.87 1.71 -6.11
N ALA A 30 6.51 1.91 -7.26
CA ALA A 30 5.83 2.21 -8.52
C ALA A 30 4.94 1.07 -9.02
N ILE A 31 5.37 -0.19 -8.83
CA ILE A 31 4.58 -1.38 -9.19
C ILE A 31 3.34 -1.48 -8.30
N PHE A 32 3.50 -1.42 -6.98
CA PHE A 32 2.36 -1.52 -6.06
C PHE A 32 1.39 -0.36 -6.18
N GLN A 33 1.91 0.86 -6.40
CA GLN A 33 1.08 2.03 -6.66
C GLN A 33 0.20 1.80 -7.89
N GLN A 34 0.75 1.35 -9.02
CA GLN A 34 -0.04 1.09 -10.22
C GLN A 34 -1.05 -0.05 -10.04
N LEU A 35 -0.66 -1.14 -9.36
CA LEU A 35 -1.54 -2.30 -9.21
C LEU A 35 -2.74 -2.03 -8.30
N GLU A 36 -2.56 -1.23 -7.25
CA GLU A 36 -3.57 -1.07 -6.20
C GLU A 36 -4.27 0.30 -6.21
N ALA A 37 -3.69 1.35 -6.80
CA ALA A 37 -4.30 2.68 -6.82
C ALA A 37 -5.65 2.70 -7.56
N ASP A 38 -5.76 2.00 -8.69
CA ASP A 38 -7.01 1.90 -9.44
C ASP A 38 -8.13 1.24 -8.62
N LEU A 39 -7.79 0.20 -7.86
CA LEU A 39 -8.75 -0.49 -7.00
C LEU A 39 -9.22 0.43 -5.88
N GLU A 40 -8.29 1.11 -5.21
CA GLU A 40 -8.60 2.05 -4.12
C GLU A 40 -9.52 3.18 -4.60
N VAL A 41 -9.25 3.75 -5.77
CA VAL A 41 -10.09 4.82 -6.36
C VAL A 41 -11.50 4.30 -6.63
N ARG A 42 -11.64 3.10 -7.21
CA ARG A 42 -12.95 2.50 -7.50
C ARG A 42 -13.74 2.20 -6.23
N GLN A 43 -13.10 1.62 -5.21
CA GLN A 43 -13.76 1.31 -3.93
C GLN A 43 -14.22 2.58 -3.21
N THR A 44 -13.39 3.63 -3.24
CA THR A 44 -13.73 4.94 -2.70
C THR A 44 -14.94 5.52 -3.44
N ALA A 45 -14.91 5.51 -4.78
CA ALA A 45 -15.99 6.05 -5.61
C ALA A 45 -17.33 5.31 -5.39
N GLU A 46 -17.31 3.98 -5.29
CA GLU A 46 -18.50 3.16 -5.00
C GLU A 46 -19.10 3.51 -3.63
N PHE A 47 -18.26 3.63 -2.59
CA PHE A 47 -18.73 4.03 -1.27
C PHE A 47 -19.38 5.42 -1.30
N TRP A 48 -18.73 6.41 -1.90
CA TRP A 48 -19.27 7.77 -2.00
C TRP A 48 -20.56 7.82 -2.82
N ARG A 49 -20.69 6.96 -3.85
CA ARG A 49 -21.92 6.84 -4.63
C ARG A 49 -23.09 6.36 -3.77
N VAL A 50 -22.89 5.29 -2.99
CA VAL A 50 -23.92 4.75 -2.09
C VAL A 50 -24.26 5.77 -0.99
N TYR A 51 -23.25 6.40 -0.41
CA TYR A 51 -23.40 7.44 0.60
C TYR A 51 -24.21 8.63 0.11
N HIS A 52 -23.86 9.22 -1.04
CA HIS A 52 -24.59 10.37 -1.59
C HIS A 52 -26.01 10.01 -2.02
N THR A 53 -26.24 8.79 -2.49
CA THR A 53 -27.58 8.30 -2.81
C THR A 53 -28.42 8.23 -1.54
N PHE A 54 -27.90 7.63 -0.47
CA PHE A 54 -28.58 7.57 0.83
C PHE A 54 -28.84 8.97 1.39
N GLN A 55 -27.85 9.86 1.34
CA GLN A 55 -27.96 11.23 1.83
C GLN A 55 -29.05 12.02 1.08
N ARG A 56 -29.14 11.89 -0.25
CA ARG A 56 -30.18 12.56 -1.04
C ARG A 56 -31.58 12.04 -0.72
N TYR A 57 -31.75 10.74 -0.56
CA TYR A 57 -33.03 10.14 -0.16
C TYR A 57 -33.47 10.61 1.23
N HIS A 58 -32.53 10.69 2.17
CA HIS A 58 -32.82 11.13 3.54
C HIS A 58 -33.11 12.64 3.63
N LEU A 59 -32.34 13.47 2.91
CA LEU A 59 -32.54 14.93 2.87
C LEU A 59 -33.86 15.35 2.20
N GLN A 60 -34.45 14.52 1.34
CA GLN A 60 -35.76 14.77 0.73
C GLN A 60 -36.95 14.41 1.65
N GLY A 61 -36.70 14.05 2.91
CA GLY A 61 -37.76 13.76 3.88
C GLY A 61 -38.44 12.39 3.70
N GLY A 62 -37.84 11.50 2.91
CA GLY A 62 -38.32 10.13 2.79
C GLY A 62 -38.15 9.36 4.11
N PRO A 63 -39.06 8.43 4.45
CA PRO A 63 -38.88 7.56 5.61
C PRO A 63 -37.57 6.77 5.46
N ILE A 64 -36.86 6.52 6.56
CA ILE A 64 -35.63 5.71 6.56
C ILE A 64 -36.02 4.29 6.11
N ALA A 65 -35.77 3.99 4.84
CA ALA A 65 -35.90 2.64 4.33
C ALA A 65 -34.80 1.79 4.95
N LEU A 66 -35.16 0.90 5.88
CA LEU A 66 -34.23 -0.01 6.55
C LEU A 66 -33.34 -0.77 5.56
N GLN A 67 -33.88 -1.07 4.37
CA GLN A 67 -33.14 -1.68 3.25
C GLN A 67 -31.98 -0.80 2.75
N LYS A 68 -32.19 0.50 2.56
CA LYS A 68 -31.14 1.45 2.12
C LYS A 68 -30.11 1.71 3.22
N LEU A 69 -30.55 1.70 4.48
CA LEU A 69 -29.65 1.77 5.63
C LEU A 69 -28.74 0.54 5.69
N ASN A 70 -29.29 -0.67 5.51
CA ASN A 70 -28.49 -1.90 5.45
C ASN A 70 -27.52 -1.91 4.28
N GLU A 71 -27.92 -1.41 3.10
CA GLU A 71 -27.04 -1.26 1.94
C GLU A 71 -25.85 -0.33 2.25
N LEU A 72 -26.12 0.79 2.94
CA LEU A 72 -25.07 1.71 3.39
C LEU A 72 -24.16 1.07 4.44
N LEU A 73 -24.72 0.38 5.45
CA LEU A 73 -23.93 -0.30 6.48
C LEU A 73 -23.05 -1.40 5.87
N TYR A 74 -23.57 -2.13 4.89
CA TYR A 74 -22.81 -3.15 4.17
C TYR A 74 -21.67 -2.52 3.36
N ALA A 75 -21.96 -1.45 2.60
CA ALA A 75 -20.94 -0.71 1.85
C ALA A 75 -19.89 -0.09 2.78
N TYR A 76 -20.30 0.46 3.92
CA TYR A 76 -19.43 1.02 4.94
C TYR A 76 -18.54 -0.06 5.57
N GLY A 77 -19.11 -1.21 5.92
CA GLY A 77 -18.35 -2.35 6.47
C GLY A 77 -17.29 -2.84 5.49
N ASN A 78 -17.66 -3.00 4.22
CA ASN A 78 -16.72 -3.39 3.17
C ASN A 78 -15.61 -2.34 2.98
N ALA A 79 -15.98 -1.06 2.83
CA ALA A 79 -15.03 0.04 2.64
C ALA A 79 -14.10 0.25 3.86
N SER A 80 -14.63 0.06 5.07
CA SER A 80 -13.86 0.11 6.33
C SER A 80 -12.84 -1.03 6.37
N SER A 81 -13.23 -2.25 6.01
CA SER A 81 -12.31 -3.40 5.94
C SER A 81 -11.20 -3.23 4.89
N SER A 82 -11.48 -2.52 3.79
CA SER A 82 -10.46 -2.13 2.80
C SER A 82 -9.60 -0.94 3.22
N GLY A 83 -9.93 -0.26 4.34
CA GLY A 83 -9.19 0.88 4.86
C GLY A 83 -9.47 2.21 4.14
N VAL A 84 -10.54 2.27 3.35
CA VAL A 84 -10.89 3.40 2.47
C VAL A 84 -11.55 4.56 3.22
N ILE A 85 -12.22 4.28 4.34
CA ILE A 85 -13.06 5.26 5.06
C ILE A 85 -12.26 6.15 6.02
N ASN A 86 -11.20 5.61 6.63
CA ASN A 86 -10.55 6.22 7.80
C ASN A 86 -9.11 6.70 7.56
N LYS A 87 -8.58 6.56 6.34
CA LYS A 87 -7.21 6.99 5.99
C LYS A 87 -7.21 7.73 4.65
N SER A 88 -6.29 8.69 4.52
CA SER A 88 -5.85 9.21 3.23
C SER A 88 -5.46 8.07 2.28
N ARG A 89 -5.45 8.31 0.96
CA ARG A 89 -5.08 7.29 -0.05
C ARG A 89 -3.88 6.47 0.41
N ARG A 90 -4.10 5.18 0.63
CA ARG A 90 -3.14 4.23 1.18
C ARG A 90 -2.13 3.79 0.12
N TRP A 91 -2.55 3.79 -1.14
CA TRP A 91 -1.72 3.48 -2.31
C TRP A 91 -1.33 4.75 -3.07
N ASP A 92 -0.95 5.79 -2.35
CA ASP A 92 -0.14 6.87 -2.89
C ASP A 92 1.34 6.44 -2.98
N PHE A 93 2.18 7.26 -3.60
CA PHE A 93 3.60 6.92 -3.78
C PHE A 93 4.30 6.70 -2.43
N LEU A 94 4.03 7.56 -1.44
CA LEU A 94 4.65 7.50 -0.12
C LEU A 94 4.15 6.29 0.68
N GLY A 95 2.84 5.99 0.63
CA GLY A 95 2.26 4.79 1.25
C GLY A 95 2.78 3.50 0.62
N SER A 96 2.94 3.48 -0.71
CA SER A 96 3.51 2.33 -1.44
C SER A 96 5.00 2.14 -1.11
N PHE A 97 5.76 3.23 -1.01
CA PHE A 97 7.17 3.19 -0.59
C PHE A 97 7.31 2.70 0.85
N HIS A 98 6.47 3.19 1.77
CA HIS A 98 6.44 2.71 3.15
C HIS A 98 6.09 1.22 3.23
N PHE A 99 5.08 0.76 2.47
CA PHE A 99 4.73 -0.66 2.40
C PHE A 99 5.90 -1.53 1.94
N VAL A 100 6.56 -1.14 0.85
CA VAL A 100 7.74 -1.83 0.34
C VAL A 100 8.89 -1.83 1.35
N GLY A 101 9.11 -0.72 2.04
CA GLY A 101 10.08 -0.62 3.14
C GLY A 101 9.78 -1.60 4.27
N THR A 102 8.51 -1.81 4.65
CA THR A 102 8.13 -2.78 5.68
C THR A 102 8.35 -4.23 5.26
N ILE A 103 8.33 -4.53 3.95
CA ILE A 103 8.67 -5.85 3.42
C ILE A 103 10.17 -6.08 3.51
N VAL A 104 10.97 -5.12 3.01
CA VAL A 104 12.44 -5.23 2.99
C VAL A 104 13.03 -5.29 4.39
N SER A 105 12.54 -4.45 5.30
CA SER A 105 12.95 -4.45 6.71
C SER A 105 12.38 -5.62 7.52
N THR A 106 11.47 -6.42 6.93
CA THR A 106 10.75 -7.53 7.59
C THR A 106 9.89 -7.12 8.80
N ILE A 107 9.63 -5.81 8.98
CA ILE A 107 8.79 -5.31 10.08
C ILE A 107 7.34 -5.79 9.90
N GLY A 108 6.81 -5.71 8.67
CA GLY A 108 5.53 -6.31 8.31
C GLY A 108 4.32 -5.92 9.19
N TYR A 109 4.07 -4.62 9.43
CA TYR A 109 2.96 -4.16 10.29
C TYR A 109 1.55 -4.69 9.92
N GLY A 110 1.33 -5.13 8.68
CA GLY A 110 0.03 -5.67 8.23
C GLY A 110 -1.09 -4.64 8.03
N ASN A 111 -0.91 -3.39 8.46
CA ASN A 111 -1.92 -2.32 8.30
C ASN A 111 -2.22 -1.96 6.82
N THR A 112 -1.28 -2.22 5.90
CA THR A 112 -1.44 -2.03 4.46
C THR A 112 -1.12 -3.33 3.76
N THR A 113 -2.10 -3.92 3.07
CA THR A 113 -1.96 -5.20 2.36
C THR A 113 -2.62 -5.08 0.98
N PRO A 114 -1.98 -5.56 -0.11
CA PRO A 114 -2.57 -5.56 -1.44
C PRO A 114 -3.85 -6.39 -1.48
N GLN A 115 -4.88 -5.85 -2.12
CA GLN A 115 -6.18 -6.49 -2.25
C GLN A 115 -6.30 -7.18 -3.62
N THR A 116 -5.59 -6.70 -4.64
CA THR A 116 -5.60 -7.33 -5.96
C THR A 116 -4.89 -8.69 -5.94
N ARG A 117 -5.34 -9.61 -6.80
CA ARG A 117 -4.68 -10.91 -6.96
C ARG A 117 -3.23 -10.74 -7.43
N ALA A 118 -2.99 -9.84 -8.38
CA ALA A 118 -1.67 -9.51 -8.89
C ALA A 118 -0.77 -8.93 -7.79
N GLY A 119 -1.24 -7.94 -7.03
CA GLY A 119 -0.50 -7.33 -5.93
C GLY A 119 -0.10 -8.34 -4.85
N LYS A 120 -0.97 -9.31 -4.53
CA LYS A 120 -0.63 -10.39 -3.58
C LYS A 120 0.50 -11.28 -4.09
N VAL A 121 0.45 -11.70 -5.36
CA VAL A 121 1.51 -12.53 -5.96
C VAL A 121 2.84 -11.76 -6.01
N VAL A 122 2.80 -10.50 -6.44
CA VAL A 122 3.98 -9.63 -6.48
C VAL A 122 4.54 -9.41 -5.08
N ALA A 123 3.70 -9.21 -4.05
CA ALA A 123 4.16 -9.05 -2.66
C ALA A 123 4.90 -10.28 -2.13
N VAL A 124 4.45 -11.49 -2.46
CA VAL A 124 5.15 -12.72 -2.06
C VAL A 124 6.50 -12.83 -2.75
N LEU A 125 6.55 -12.59 -4.07
CA LEU A 125 7.81 -12.64 -4.84
C LEU A 125 8.79 -11.56 -4.38
N TYR A 126 8.29 -10.34 -4.16
CA TYR A 126 9.08 -9.20 -3.70
C TYR A 126 9.59 -9.42 -2.26
N GLY A 127 8.78 -10.02 -1.38
CA GLY A 127 9.21 -10.41 -0.04
C GLY A 127 10.29 -11.49 -0.05
N PHE A 128 10.16 -12.49 -0.92
CA PHE A 128 11.17 -13.53 -1.05
C PHE A 128 12.51 -12.97 -1.54
N LEU A 129 12.49 -12.12 -2.56
CA LEU A 129 13.69 -11.46 -3.10
C LEU A 129 14.29 -10.45 -2.13
N GLY A 130 13.45 -9.71 -1.39
CA GLY A 130 13.90 -8.76 -0.37
C GLY A 130 14.59 -9.47 0.79
N CYS A 131 13.94 -10.48 1.39
CA CYS A 131 14.54 -11.23 2.51
C CYS A 131 15.83 -11.93 2.10
N SER A 132 15.87 -12.62 0.95
CA SER A 132 17.06 -13.33 0.50
C SER A 132 18.15 -12.37 0.03
N GLY A 133 17.82 -11.36 -0.77
CA GLY A 133 18.78 -10.37 -1.26
C GLY A 133 19.40 -9.51 -0.16
N SER A 134 18.65 -9.18 0.90
CA SER A 134 19.15 -8.40 2.04
C SER A 134 19.96 -9.21 3.06
N THR A 135 19.88 -10.54 3.06
CA THR A 135 20.64 -11.40 4.00
C THR A 135 21.89 -12.06 3.38
N ILE A 136 22.05 -12.08 2.05
CA ILE A 136 23.17 -12.77 1.37
C ILE A 136 24.36 -11.82 1.09
N VAL A 137 24.46 -10.67 1.76
CA VAL A 137 25.57 -9.71 1.60
C VAL A 137 26.27 -9.42 2.91
#